data_AF-A0A847YW56-F1
#
_entry.id   AF-A0A847YW56-F1
#
_cell.length_a   1.000
_cell.length_b   1.000
_cell.length_c   1.000
_cell.angle_alpha   90.00
_cell.angle_beta   90.00
_cell.angle_gamma   90.00
#
_symmetry.space_group_name_H-M   'P 1'
#
loop_
_entity.id
_entity.type
_entity.pdbx_description
1 polymer ?
#
loop_
_entity_poly.entity_id
_entity_poly.type
_entity_poly.pdbx_seq_one_letter_code
_entity_poly.pdbx_strand_id
1 'polypeptide(L)'
;MVLPTQRLEGSVAVDGLKAKKFYLNGTEITTDMLLPPEEVTVLNNTGGSLAAGTLVYIAGYNSTAGAYIVAPADADGRLIADLVLTETIADGDTGVAAREAVVTGLNTNSLNVGDLVYLSKSAGGYTASAPTGADVVQQIVGTVTAKSSTAGAIKFFPGDKKIIAIGSSLIEDGAVTFPKVAAGVIKTTVIAGGSAGNHTVTGIATGDQLVAVIQFDISTGSVVNVADLTSQFTISAANTINNTGGSDTTGDKLMVIYQDRTA
;
A
#
# COMPACT_ATOMS: atom_id res chain seq x y z
N MET A 1 32.48 63.59 6.61
CA MET A 1 32.81 62.92 5.33
C MET A 1 32.04 61.61 5.30
N VAL A 2 30.89 61.58 4.63
CA VAL A 2 30.06 60.37 4.53
C VAL A 2 30.63 59.54 3.39
N LEU A 3 31.10 58.33 3.69
CA LEU A 3 31.57 57.39 2.66
C LEU A 3 30.35 56.91 1.84
N PRO A 4 30.41 56.91 0.51
CA PRO A 4 29.29 56.42 -0.30
C PRO A 4 29.14 54.91 -0.11
N THR A 5 27.91 54.47 0.18
CA THR A 5 27.54 53.05 0.17
C THR A 5 27.55 52.57 -1.27
N GLN A 6 28.59 51.82 -1.65
CA GLN A 6 28.67 51.17 -2.97
C GLN A 6 27.70 49.98 -2.98
N ARG A 7 26.58 50.09 -3.71
CA ARG A 7 25.69 48.96 -4.01
C ARG A 7 26.08 48.39 -5.37
N LEU A 8 26.53 47.14 -5.40
CA LEU A 8 26.76 46.41 -6.64
C LEU A 8 25.45 45.72 -7.04
N GLU A 9 24.76 46.25 -8.05
CA GLU A 9 23.58 45.60 -8.64
C GLU A 9 24.00 44.98 -9.97
N GLY A 10 24.02 43.65 -10.03
CA GLY A 10 24.35 42.90 -11.24
C GLY A 10 23.67 41.54 -11.21
N SER A 11 22.99 41.19 -12.30
CA SER A 11 22.51 39.83 -12.53
C SER A 11 23.63 39.03 -13.22
N VAL A 12 24.15 38.00 -12.54
CA VAL A 12 25.00 37.01 -13.21
C VAL A 12 24.05 35.99 -13.83
N ALA A 13 23.89 36.03 -15.16
CA ALA A 13 23.28 34.92 -15.89
C ALA A 13 24.22 33.71 -15.75
N VAL A 14 23.85 32.75 -14.92
CA VAL A 14 24.68 31.58 -14.55
C VAL A 14 24.59 30.42 -15.56
N ASP A 15 24.09 30.66 -16.77
CA ASP A 15 24.02 29.61 -17.78
C ASP A 15 25.44 29.14 -18.18
N GLY A 16 25.80 27.93 -17.76
CA GLY A 16 27.10 27.31 -18.05
C GLY A 16 28.23 27.52 -17.03
N LEU A 17 28.03 28.21 -15.91
CA LEU A 17 29.09 28.39 -14.90
C LEU A 17 29.25 27.12 -14.03
N LYS A 18 30.22 26.26 -14.34
CA LYS A 18 30.63 25.11 -13.49
C LYS A 18 31.51 25.55 -12.30
N ALA A 19 31.07 26.55 -11.54
CA ALA A 19 31.79 26.95 -10.32
C ALA A 19 31.36 26.03 -9.16
N LYS A 20 32.32 25.37 -8.51
CA LYS A 20 32.07 24.50 -7.35
C LYS A 20 31.76 25.29 -6.07
N LYS A 21 32.02 26.60 -6.07
CA LYS A 21 31.92 27.48 -4.90
C LYS A 21 31.56 28.90 -5.34
N PHE A 22 30.59 29.52 -4.65
CA PHE A 22 30.25 30.93 -4.78
C PHE A 22 30.78 31.69 -3.55
N TYR A 23 31.31 32.89 -3.76
CA TYR A 23 31.85 33.73 -2.69
C TYR A 23 31.22 35.12 -2.75
N LEU A 24 30.82 35.68 -1.61
CA LEU A 24 30.45 37.10 -1.46
C LEU A 24 31.39 37.73 -0.43
N ASN A 25 32.04 38.84 -0.80
CA ASN A 25 33.00 39.56 0.05
C ASN A 25 34.09 38.67 0.70
N GLY A 26 34.58 37.67 -0.04
CA GLY A 26 35.62 36.75 0.45
C GLY A 26 35.12 35.62 1.35
N THR A 27 33.82 35.59 1.68
CA THR A 27 33.18 34.51 2.42
C THR A 27 32.53 33.55 1.45
N GLU A 28 32.85 32.25 1.57
CA GLU A 28 32.18 31.20 0.81
C GLU A 28 30.70 31.18 1.21
N ILE A 29 29.81 31.26 0.22
CA ILE A 29 28.39 31.01 0.43
C ILE A 29 28.23 29.50 0.52
N THR A 30 28.24 29.00 1.75
CA THR A 30 28.13 27.58 2.10
C THR A 30 26.69 27.14 2.33
N THR A 31 25.72 28.06 2.28
CA THR A 31 24.32 27.66 2.14
C THR A 31 24.23 26.99 0.79
N ASP A 32 24.16 25.67 0.84
CA ASP A 32 23.83 24.82 -0.29
C ASP A 32 22.69 25.53 -1.02
N MET A 33 22.87 25.82 -2.33
CA MET A 33 21.72 26.07 -3.20
C MET A 33 20.98 24.74 -3.37
N LEU A 34 20.64 24.12 -2.25
CA LEU A 34 19.64 23.11 -2.14
C LEU A 34 18.40 23.83 -2.63
N LEU A 35 17.95 23.49 -3.83
CA LEU A 35 16.59 23.81 -4.23
C LEU A 35 15.73 23.37 -3.02
N PRO A 36 14.98 24.29 -2.39
CA PRO A 36 14.07 23.86 -1.34
C PRO A 36 13.20 22.73 -1.90
N PRO A 37 12.74 21.79 -1.07
CA PRO A 37 11.78 20.79 -1.52
C PRO A 37 10.66 21.50 -2.29
N GLU A 38 10.09 20.89 -3.32
CA GLU A 38 9.01 21.52 -4.09
C GLU A 38 7.88 21.94 -3.14
N GLU A 39 7.89 23.23 -2.76
CA GLU A 39 7.03 23.78 -1.71
C GLU A 39 5.64 23.96 -2.30
N VAL A 40 4.68 23.31 -1.66
CA VAL A 40 3.27 23.39 -2.01
C VAL A 40 2.59 24.26 -0.97
N THR A 41 2.05 25.40 -1.39
CA THR A 41 1.25 26.25 -0.51
C THR A 41 -0.08 25.55 -0.18
N VAL A 42 -0.32 25.37 1.11
CA VAL A 42 -1.50 24.68 1.63
C VAL A 42 -2.25 25.56 2.63
N LEU A 43 -3.55 25.32 2.78
CA LEU A 43 -4.45 25.96 3.74
C LEU A 43 -4.99 24.90 4.69
N ASN A 44 -4.84 25.13 5.99
CA ASN A 44 -5.42 24.28 7.03
C ASN A 44 -6.76 24.87 7.49
N ASN A 45 -7.88 24.20 7.18
CA ASN A 45 -9.22 24.56 7.63
C ASN A 45 -9.89 23.41 8.40
N THR A 46 -9.10 22.69 9.19
CA THR A 46 -9.57 21.46 9.87
C THR A 46 -10.25 21.72 11.22
N GLY A 47 -10.26 22.97 11.69
CA GLY A 47 -10.75 23.36 13.02
C GLY A 47 -9.70 23.21 14.13
N GLY A 48 -8.45 22.91 13.79
CA GLY A 48 -7.33 22.75 14.72
C GLY A 48 -5.97 22.95 14.05
N SER A 49 -4.90 23.01 14.83
CA SER A 49 -3.54 23.14 14.29
C SER A 49 -3.00 21.79 13.82
N LEU A 50 -2.30 21.80 12.67
CA LEU A 50 -1.58 20.65 12.14
C LEU A 50 -0.08 20.87 12.36
N ALA A 51 0.59 19.92 13.02
CA ALA A 51 2.01 20.05 13.36
C ALA A 51 2.93 19.71 12.17
N ALA A 52 4.18 20.18 12.21
CA ALA A 52 5.22 19.71 11.29
C ALA A 52 5.34 18.17 11.34
N GLY A 53 5.54 17.55 10.18
CA GLY A 53 5.55 16.09 10.02
C GLY A 53 4.17 15.43 9.91
N THR A 54 3.08 16.20 9.99
CA THR A 54 1.73 15.67 9.73
C THR A 54 1.61 15.27 8.26
N LEU A 55 1.18 14.04 8.01
CA LEU A 55 0.86 13.54 6.68
C LEU A 55 -0.55 13.99 6.29
N VAL A 56 -0.70 14.59 5.12
CA VAL A 56 -1.97 15.18 4.68
C VAL A 56 -2.35 14.74 3.28
N TYR A 57 -3.65 14.73 3.01
CA TYR A 57 -4.20 14.57 1.67
C TYR A 57 -4.74 15.92 1.18
N ILE A 58 -4.81 16.09 -0.15
CA ILE A 58 -5.40 17.30 -0.75
C ILE A 58 -6.92 17.14 -0.78
N ALA A 59 -7.63 17.91 0.03
CA ALA A 59 -9.10 17.89 0.13
C ALA A 59 -9.77 18.82 -0.89
N GLY A 60 -9.04 19.79 -1.44
CA GLY A 60 -9.55 20.73 -2.42
C GLY A 60 -8.57 21.86 -2.72
N TYR A 61 -9.07 22.95 -3.30
CA TYR A 61 -8.28 24.15 -3.61
C TYR A 61 -9.08 25.41 -3.27
N ASN A 62 -8.43 26.36 -2.58
CA ASN A 62 -8.99 27.66 -2.29
C ASN A 62 -8.37 28.71 -3.21
N SER A 63 -9.12 29.18 -4.20
CA SER A 63 -8.65 30.17 -5.17
C SER A 63 -8.37 31.54 -4.58
N THR A 64 -9.02 31.91 -3.47
CA THR A 64 -8.81 33.19 -2.79
C THR A 64 -7.48 33.19 -2.03
N ALA A 65 -7.16 32.08 -1.37
CA ALA A 65 -5.88 31.90 -0.69
C ALA A 65 -4.74 31.48 -1.63
N GLY A 66 -5.07 31.01 -2.85
CA GLY A 66 -4.09 30.48 -3.80
C GLY A 66 -3.42 29.20 -3.29
N ALA A 67 -4.14 28.38 -2.51
CA ALA A 67 -3.58 27.27 -1.75
C ALA A 67 -4.46 26.01 -1.83
N TYR A 68 -3.82 24.84 -1.79
CA TYR A 68 -4.54 23.57 -1.63
C TYR A 68 -5.10 23.44 -0.22
N ILE A 69 -6.38 23.07 -0.09
CA ILE A 69 -6.96 22.77 1.21
C ILE A 69 -6.49 21.37 1.61
N VAL A 70 -5.95 21.23 2.81
CA VAL A 70 -5.43 19.94 3.30
C VAL A 70 -6.10 19.51 4.60
N ALA A 71 -6.14 18.19 4.80
CA ALA A 71 -6.59 17.57 6.04
C ALA A 71 -5.72 16.33 6.35
N PRO A 72 -5.68 15.88 7.62
CA PRO A 72 -4.92 14.69 8.01
C PRO A 72 -5.25 13.47 7.15
N ALA A 73 -4.21 12.81 6.62
CA ALA A 73 -4.32 11.55 5.91
C ALA A 73 -4.60 10.39 6.88
N ASP A 74 -5.33 9.37 6.45
CA ASP A 74 -5.76 8.25 7.29
C ASP A 74 -5.84 6.95 6.46
N ALA A 75 -5.09 5.94 6.88
CA ALA A 75 -5.07 4.63 6.25
C ALA A 75 -6.42 3.89 6.34
N ASP A 76 -7.18 4.08 7.41
CA ASP A 76 -8.48 3.42 7.64
C ASP A 76 -9.59 4.13 6.86
N GLY A 77 -9.55 5.47 6.84
CA GLY A 77 -10.45 6.32 6.06
C GLY A 77 -10.18 6.34 4.56
N ARG A 78 -9.11 5.66 4.09
CA ARG A 78 -8.64 5.67 2.68
C ARG A 78 -8.28 7.07 2.19
N LEU A 79 -7.89 7.94 3.11
CA LEU A 79 -7.44 9.30 2.84
C LEU A 79 -5.92 9.23 2.66
N ILE A 80 -5.50 8.93 1.43
CA ILE A 80 -4.10 8.65 1.08
C ILE A 80 -3.26 9.91 1.25
N ALA A 81 -2.10 9.80 1.89
CA ALA A 81 -1.19 10.94 2.04
C ALA A 81 -0.64 11.36 0.67
N ASP A 82 -0.78 12.64 0.34
CA ASP A 82 -0.19 13.24 -0.87
C ASP A 82 1.03 14.09 -0.52
N LEU A 83 1.02 14.72 0.66
CA LEU A 83 2.02 15.68 1.12
C LEU A 83 2.39 15.45 2.59
N VAL A 84 3.52 16.01 3.01
CA VAL A 84 3.89 16.15 4.43
C VAL A 84 4.05 17.63 4.77
N LEU A 85 3.56 18.04 5.95
CA LEU A 85 3.79 19.40 6.45
C LEU A 85 5.23 19.57 6.90
N THR A 86 5.87 20.67 6.51
CA THR A 86 7.24 21.00 6.93
C THR A 86 7.27 21.95 8.12
N GLU A 87 6.12 22.54 8.46
CA GLU A 87 5.92 23.45 9.57
C GLU A 87 4.58 23.17 10.27
N THR A 88 4.39 23.79 11.45
CA THR A 88 3.09 23.77 12.12
C THR A 88 2.21 24.87 11.54
N ILE A 89 1.00 24.51 11.11
CA ILE A 89 0.03 25.43 10.51
C ILE A 89 -1.18 25.51 11.44
N ALA A 90 -1.57 26.72 11.86
CA ALA A 90 -2.78 26.92 12.66
C ALA A 90 -4.05 26.79 11.81
N ASP A 91 -5.21 26.73 12.44
CA ASP A 91 -6.49 26.70 11.72
C ASP A 91 -6.78 28.05 11.06
N GLY A 92 -7.27 28.03 9.82
CA GLY A 92 -7.50 29.21 8.98
C GLY A 92 -6.26 29.77 8.28
N ASP A 93 -5.07 29.26 8.60
CA ASP A 93 -3.80 29.78 8.09
C ASP A 93 -3.26 28.98 6.91
N THR A 94 -2.53 29.69 6.05
CA THR A 94 -1.73 29.07 4.99
C THR A 94 -0.32 28.74 5.48
N GLY A 95 0.27 27.68 4.96
CA GLY A 95 1.67 27.32 5.19
C GLY A 95 2.22 26.42 4.08
N VAL A 96 3.30 25.72 4.39
CA VAL A 96 4.09 24.95 3.43
C VAL A 96 4.06 23.45 3.71
N ALA A 97 3.71 22.70 2.68
CA ALA A 97 3.85 21.26 2.60
C ALA A 97 4.80 20.87 1.47
N ALA A 98 5.26 19.63 1.46
CA ALA A 98 6.15 19.12 0.42
C ALA A 98 5.71 17.72 -0.04
N ARG A 99 5.96 17.42 -1.32
CA ARG A 99 5.79 16.06 -1.88
C ARG A 99 6.88 15.10 -1.38
N GLU A 100 8.08 15.64 -1.15
CA GLU A 100 9.22 14.95 -0.58
C GLU A 100 9.98 15.92 0.34
N ALA A 101 10.22 15.53 1.59
CA ALA A 101 10.97 16.35 2.54
C ALA A 101 11.60 15.52 3.65
N VAL A 102 12.72 16.02 4.19
CA VAL A 102 13.29 15.49 5.43
C VAL A 102 12.73 16.31 6.59
N VAL A 103 11.88 15.68 7.40
CA VAL A 103 11.34 16.29 8.63
C VAL A 103 12.16 15.79 9.81
N THR A 104 12.60 16.73 10.65
CA THR A 104 13.42 16.46 11.84
C THR A 104 12.63 16.74 13.13
N GLY A 105 13.20 16.41 14.29
CA GLY A 105 12.52 16.61 15.59
C GLY A 105 11.46 15.55 15.90
N LEU A 106 11.45 14.45 15.14
CA LEU A 106 10.49 13.35 15.30
C LEU A 106 11.01 12.32 16.30
N ASN A 107 10.11 11.59 16.97
CA ASN A 107 10.49 10.44 17.77
C ASN A 107 10.57 9.18 16.90
N THR A 108 11.79 8.77 16.57
CA THR A 108 12.09 7.56 15.78
C THR A 108 12.80 6.49 16.63
N ASN A 109 12.74 6.59 17.96
CA ASN A 109 13.55 5.75 18.86
C ASN A 109 13.27 4.24 18.74
N SER A 110 12.04 3.87 18.36
CA SER A 110 11.65 2.48 18.10
C SER A 110 12.07 1.96 16.73
N LEU A 111 12.59 2.82 15.86
CA LEU A 111 12.97 2.53 14.48
C LEU A 111 14.51 2.51 14.36
N ASN A 112 15.01 2.04 13.23
CA ASN A 112 16.41 2.12 12.82
C ASN A 112 16.55 2.96 11.55
N VAL A 113 17.74 3.48 11.30
CA VAL A 113 18.04 4.19 10.06
C VAL A 113 17.89 3.22 8.88
N GLY A 114 17.13 3.63 7.86
CA GLY A 114 16.77 2.80 6.71
C GLY A 114 15.43 2.09 6.84
N ASP A 115 14.80 2.06 8.03
CA ASP A 115 13.46 1.48 8.18
C ASP A 115 12.43 2.28 7.40
N LEU A 116 11.49 1.58 6.77
CA LEU A 116 10.34 2.20 6.12
C LEU A 116 9.28 2.56 7.17
N VAL A 117 8.57 3.65 6.93
CA VAL A 117 7.38 4.03 7.69
C VAL A 117 6.15 4.05 6.79
N TYR A 118 5.01 3.71 7.38
CA TYR A 118 3.74 3.56 6.68
C TYR A 118 2.72 4.59 7.18
N LEU A 119 1.74 4.95 6.34
CA LEU A 119 0.60 5.77 6.77
C LEU A 119 -0.12 5.07 7.93
N SER A 120 -0.42 5.81 8.99
CA SER A 120 -1.11 5.28 10.16
C SER A 120 -2.64 5.28 9.98
N LYS A 121 -3.32 4.45 10.77
CA LYS A 121 -4.77 4.56 11.02
C LYS A 121 -5.13 5.71 11.96
N SER A 122 -4.15 6.28 12.63
CA SER A 122 -4.32 7.53 13.37
C SER A 122 -4.07 8.67 12.41
N ALA A 123 -5.09 9.48 12.18
CA ALA A 123 -5.07 10.58 11.22
C ALA A 123 -3.81 11.45 11.36
N GLY A 124 -3.12 11.69 10.25
CA GLY A 124 -1.92 12.52 10.16
C GLY A 124 -0.62 11.82 10.56
N GLY A 125 -0.68 10.61 11.11
CA GLY A 125 0.47 9.91 11.68
C GLY A 125 1.12 8.89 10.75
N TYR A 126 2.25 8.37 11.19
CA TYR A 126 2.93 7.22 10.58
C TYR A 126 3.12 6.08 11.58
N THR A 127 3.41 4.89 11.09
CA THR A 127 3.67 3.68 11.90
C THR A 127 4.88 2.91 11.38
N ALA A 128 5.53 2.16 12.27
CA ALA A 128 6.70 1.32 11.98
C ALA A 128 6.37 0.05 11.19
N SER A 129 5.13 -0.42 11.29
CA SER A 129 4.66 -1.64 10.64
C SER A 129 3.44 -1.34 9.80
N ALA A 130 3.36 -1.99 8.64
CA ALA A 130 2.24 -1.81 7.73
C ALA A 130 0.91 -2.06 8.47
N PRO A 131 -0.06 -1.14 8.40
CA PRO A 131 -1.32 -1.30 9.11
C PRO A 131 -2.14 -2.44 8.47
N THR A 132 -2.82 -3.24 9.30
CA THR A 132 -3.58 -4.43 8.86
C THR A 132 -5.09 -4.19 8.95
N GLY A 133 -5.87 -4.86 8.10
CA GLY A 133 -7.34 -4.74 8.04
C GLY A 133 -7.84 -4.87 6.61
N ALA A 134 -9.08 -5.29 6.42
CA ALA A 134 -9.63 -5.59 5.09
C ALA A 134 -9.67 -4.35 4.16
N ASP A 135 -9.95 -3.17 4.73
CA ASP A 135 -10.16 -1.93 3.99
C ASP A 135 -9.05 -0.88 4.20
N VAL A 136 -7.98 -1.27 4.87
CA VAL A 136 -6.89 -0.38 5.28
C VAL A 136 -5.87 -0.24 4.17
N VAL A 137 -5.52 1.00 3.84
CA VAL A 137 -4.49 1.29 2.84
C VAL A 137 -3.09 1.09 3.45
N GLN A 138 -2.27 0.26 2.80
CA GLN A 138 -0.85 0.09 3.14
C GLN A 138 0.02 0.95 2.21
N GLN A 139 0.18 2.22 2.58
CA GLN A 139 1.04 3.18 1.89
C GLN A 139 2.36 3.33 2.65
N ILE A 140 3.50 3.14 1.98
CA ILE A 140 4.79 3.64 2.49
C ILE A 140 4.82 5.14 2.29
N VAL A 141 5.19 5.88 3.33
CA VAL A 141 5.20 7.35 3.32
C VAL A 141 6.59 7.93 3.55
N GLY A 142 7.58 7.13 3.96
CA GLY A 142 8.93 7.61 4.17
C GLY A 142 9.94 6.53 4.58
N THR A 143 11.18 6.98 4.76
CA THR A 143 12.30 6.17 5.29
C THR A 143 12.99 6.95 6.40
N VAL A 144 13.32 6.27 7.51
CA VAL A 144 14.03 6.86 8.64
C VAL A 144 15.46 7.20 8.25
N THR A 145 15.89 8.44 8.50
CA THR A 145 17.25 8.93 8.20
C THR A 145 18.06 9.20 9.47
N ALA A 146 17.41 9.41 10.62
CA ALA A 146 18.08 9.49 11.93
C ALA A 146 17.24 8.86 13.04
N LYS A 147 17.87 8.06 13.89
CA LYS A 147 17.26 7.43 15.08
C LYS A 147 17.48 8.30 16.32
N SER A 148 16.40 8.81 16.90
CA SER A 148 16.45 9.54 18.18
C SER A 148 15.03 9.68 18.76
N SER A 149 14.93 9.86 20.08
CA SER A 149 13.66 10.12 20.77
C SER A 149 13.16 11.57 20.62
N THR A 150 14.05 12.50 20.26
CA THR A 150 13.75 13.96 20.22
C THR A 150 14.29 14.67 18.98
N ALA A 151 15.28 14.10 18.31
CA ALA A 151 15.94 14.68 17.13
C ALA A 151 15.96 13.69 15.96
N GLY A 152 14.99 12.77 15.93
CA GLY A 152 14.85 11.81 14.85
C GLY A 152 14.49 12.51 13.55
N ALA A 153 14.81 11.87 12.43
CA ALA A 153 14.52 12.40 11.11
C ALA A 153 13.97 11.31 10.20
N ILE A 154 12.99 11.68 9.38
CA ILE A 154 12.38 10.83 8.37
C ILE A 154 12.39 11.60 7.06
N LYS A 155 12.88 10.95 6.01
CA LYS A 155 12.68 11.41 4.64
C LYS A 155 11.32 10.91 4.17
N PHE A 156 10.33 11.80 4.17
CA PHE A 156 8.99 11.52 3.67
C PHE A 156 8.92 11.69 2.15
N PHE A 157 8.13 10.83 1.52
CA PHE A 157 7.81 10.83 0.08
C PHE A 157 6.39 10.27 -0.15
N PRO A 158 5.35 10.79 0.53
CA PRO A 158 4.00 10.22 0.48
C PRO A 158 3.40 10.18 -0.93
N GLY A 159 3.77 11.12 -1.80
CA GLY A 159 3.30 11.20 -3.18
C GLY A 159 3.73 10.03 -4.08
N ASP A 160 4.77 9.28 -3.70
CA ASP A 160 5.20 8.06 -4.40
C ASP A 160 4.32 6.90 -3.93
N LYS A 161 3.12 6.80 -4.53
CA LYS A 161 2.07 5.84 -4.18
C LYS A 161 2.48 4.40 -4.45
N LYS A 162 3.34 3.83 -3.59
CA LYS A 162 3.62 2.40 -3.58
C LYS A 162 2.50 1.68 -2.82
N ILE A 163 1.44 1.32 -3.55
CA ILE A 163 0.36 0.47 -3.03
C ILE A 163 0.94 -0.93 -2.81
N ILE A 164 1.03 -1.36 -1.56
CA ILE A 164 1.60 -2.67 -1.19
C ILE A 164 0.54 -3.79 -1.22
N ALA A 165 -0.75 -3.44 -1.06
CA ALA A 165 -1.87 -4.38 -1.11
C ALA A 165 -3.07 -3.76 -1.86
N ILE A 166 -3.76 -4.56 -2.67
CA ILE A 166 -4.97 -4.17 -3.38
C ILE A 166 -6.17 -4.67 -2.58
N GLY A 167 -6.92 -3.76 -1.94
CA GLY A 167 -8.19 -4.09 -1.29
C GLY A 167 -9.26 -4.50 -2.31
N SER A 168 -10.29 -5.23 -1.90
CA SER A 168 -11.37 -5.70 -2.79
C SER A 168 -12.09 -4.55 -3.50
N SER A 169 -12.23 -3.41 -2.84
CA SER A 169 -12.80 -2.16 -3.38
C SER A 169 -11.92 -1.44 -4.41
N LEU A 170 -10.67 -1.85 -4.57
CA LEU A 170 -9.77 -1.38 -5.64
C LEU A 170 -9.72 -2.37 -6.81
N ILE A 171 -10.45 -3.49 -6.71
CA ILE A 171 -10.72 -4.41 -7.80
C ILE A 171 -12.10 -4.03 -8.36
N GLU A 172 -12.12 -3.22 -9.42
CA GLU A 172 -13.35 -2.87 -10.14
C GLU A 172 -14.04 -4.12 -10.73
N ASP A 173 -15.33 -4.01 -11.07
CA ASP A 173 -16.01 -5.08 -11.79
C ASP A 173 -15.28 -5.40 -13.11
N GLY A 174 -15.05 -6.69 -13.35
CA GLY A 174 -14.25 -7.16 -14.48
C GLY A 174 -12.75 -6.83 -14.43
N ALA A 175 -12.22 -6.25 -13.35
CA ALA A 175 -10.79 -5.95 -13.24
C ALA A 175 -9.93 -7.23 -13.22
N VAL A 176 -10.45 -8.34 -12.69
CA VAL A 176 -9.85 -9.67 -12.80
C VAL A 176 -10.54 -10.42 -13.95
N THR A 177 -9.97 -10.33 -15.14
CA THR A 177 -10.40 -11.10 -16.31
C THR A 177 -9.76 -12.48 -16.32
N PHE A 178 -10.30 -13.43 -17.08
CA PHE A 178 -9.73 -14.79 -17.20
C PHE A 178 -8.21 -14.83 -17.48
N PRO A 179 -7.64 -14.00 -18.38
CA PRO A 179 -6.19 -14.00 -18.63
C PRO A 179 -5.34 -13.53 -17.43
N LYS A 180 -5.93 -12.82 -16.45
CA LYS A 180 -5.24 -12.31 -15.26
C LYS A 180 -5.19 -13.33 -14.13
N VAL A 181 -5.99 -14.38 -14.20
CA VAL A 181 -5.85 -15.55 -13.34
C VAL A 181 -4.91 -16.51 -14.05
N ALA A 182 -3.78 -16.87 -13.44
CA ALA A 182 -2.85 -17.80 -14.06
C ALA A 182 -3.56 -19.11 -14.41
N ALA A 183 -3.24 -19.67 -15.58
CA ALA A 183 -3.81 -20.94 -16.00
C ALA A 183 -3.46 -22.02 -14.96
N GLY A 184 -4.47 -22.78 -14.52
CA GLY A 184 -4.29 -23.85 -13.55
C GLY A 184 -4.43 -23.46 -12.08
N VAL A 185 -4.75 -22.20 -11.74
CA VAL A 185 -5.03 -21.79 -10.35
C VAL A 185 -6.28 -22.46 -9.80
N ILE A 186 -7.34 -22.58 -10.60
CA ILE A 186 -8.53 -23.39 -10.28
C ILE A 186 -8.56 -24.55 -11.27
N LYS A 187 -8.51 -25.77 -10.75
CA LYS A 187 -8.55 -27.00 -11.52
C LYS A 187 -9.88 -27.71 -11.27
N THR A 188 -10.44 -28.23 -12.36
CA THR A 188 -11.66 -29.04 -12.34
C THR A 188 -11.36 -30.36 -13.01
N THR A 189 -11.80 -31.46 -12.41
CA THR A 189 -11.74 -32.79 -13.03
C THR A 189 -12.98 -33.60 -12.66
N VAL A 190 -13.28 -34.61 -13.47
CA VAL A 190 -14.33 -35.58 -13.18
C VAL A 190 -13.67 -36.92 -12.93
N ILE A 191 -13.99 -37.51 -11.79
CA ILE A 191 -13.51 -38.84 -11.40
C ILE A 191 -14.70 -39.79 -11.24
N ALA A 192 -14.40 -41.09 -11.28
CA ALA A 192 -15.38 -42.08 -10.85
C ALA A 192 -15.62 -41.96 -9.33
N GLY A 193 -16.88 -42.10 -8.92
CA GLY A 193 -17.18 -42.38 -7.52
C GLY A 193 -16.73 -43.79 -7.13
N GLY A 194 -16.93 -44.12 -5.87
CA GLY A 194 -16.48 -45.37 -5.26
C GLY A 194 -16.91 -45.45 -3.81
N SER A 195 -16.59 -46.59 -3.18
CA SER A 195 -16.85 -46.79 -1.76
C SER A 195 -16.14 -45.73 -0.92
N ALA A 196 -16.73 -45.41 0.23
CA ALA A 196 -16.16 -44.43 1.17
C ALA A 196 -14.70 -44.79 1.49
N GLY A 197 -13.79 -43.85 1.25
CA GLY A 197 -12.35 -44.09 1.34
C GLY A 197 -11.55 -43.18 0.40
N ASN A 198 -10.47 -43.70 -0.19
CA ASN A 198 -9.60 -42.94 -1.08
C ASN A 198 -10.17 -42.91 -2.51
N HIS A 199 -10.15 -41.73 -3.12
CA HIS A 199 -10.45 -41.51 -4.52
C HIS A 199 -9.26 -40.83 -5.21
N THR A 200 -8.94 -41.29 -6.42
CA THR A 200 -7.82 -40.77 -7.20
C THR A 200 -8.21 -39.50 -7.97
N VAL A 201 -7.50 -38.41 -7.73
CA VAL A 201 -7.63 -37.12 -8.41
C VAL A 201 -6.25 -36.71 -8.93
N THR A 202 -5.87 -37.17 -10.11
CA THR A 202 -4.54 -36.87 -10.67
C THR A 202 -4.29 -35.37 -10.75
N GLY A 203 -3.16 -34.92 -10.22
CA GLY A 203 -2.71 -33.52 -10.25
C GLY A 203 -3.01 -32.70 -9.00
N ILE A 204 -3.79 -33.24 -8.04
CA ILE A 204 -3.99 -32.58 -6.73
C ILE A 204 -2.79 -32.86 -5.81
N ALA A 205 -2.30 -31.84 -5.11
CA ALA A 205 -1.20 -31.93 -4.14
C ALA A 205 -1.72 -31.70 -2.71
N THR A 206 -1.00 -32.20 -1.70
CA THR A 206 -1.38 -32.04 -0.28
C THR A 206 -1.45 -30.57 0.19
N GLY A 207 -0.81 -29.64 -0.52
CA GLY A 207 -0.87 -28.21 -0.24
C GLY A 207 -2.03 -27.46 -0.92
N ASP A 208 -2.74 -28.11 -1.84
CA ASP A 208 -3.87 -27.52 -2.54
C ASP A 208 -5.07 -27.33 -1.62
N GLN A 209 -6.06 -26.55 -2.07
CA GLN A 209 -7.32 -26.41 -1.36
C GLN A 209 -8.46 -27.06 -2.16
N LEU A 210 -9.17 -27.99 -1.52
CA LEU A 210 -10.42 -28.50 -2.06
C LEU A 210 -11.49 -27.42 -1.99
N VAL A 211 -12.08 -27.09 -3.14
CA VAL A 211 -13.11 -26.05 -3.27
C VAL A 211 -14.50 -26.68 -3.31
N ALA A 212 -14.67 -27.75 -4.10
CA ALA A 212 -15.92 -28.47 -4.17
C ALA A 212 -15.74 -29.95 -4.57
N VAL A 213 -16.63 -30.81 -4.07
CA VAL A 213 -16.85 -32.18 -4.56
C VAL A 213 -18.34 -32.38 -4.78
N ILE A 214 -18.77 -32.37 -6.04
CA ILE A 214 -20.16 -32.50 -6.44
C ILE A 214 -20.39 -33.90 -6.99
N GLN A 215 -21.31 -34.65 -6.38
CA GLN A 215 -21.75 -35.96 -6.84
C GLN A 215 -22.84 -35.80 -7.90
N PHE A 216 -22.70 -36.54 -8.98
CA PHE A 216 -23.75 -36.79 -9.96
C PHE A 216 -24.17 -38.26 -9.82
N ASP A 217 -25.32 -38.49 -9.19
CA ASP A 217 -25.92 -39.82 -9.13
C ASP A 217 -26.36 -40.20 -10.53
N ILE A 218 -25.69 -41.21 -11.08
CA ILE A 218 -25.97 -41.73 -12.43
C ILE A 218 -26.27 -43.23 -12.37
N SER A 219 -26.78 -43.71 -11.24
CA SER A 219 -27.11 -45.12 -10.99
C SER A 219 -27.99 -45.76 -12.08
N THR A 220 -28.77 -44.97 -12.80
CA THR A 220 -29.65 -45.44 -13.90
C THR A 220 -29.12 -45.11 -15.30
N GLY A 221 -27.88 -44.63 -15.42
CA GLY A 221 -27.28 -44.19 -16.69
C GLY A 221 -27.65 -42.77 -17.12
N SER A 222 -28.46 -42.06 -16.32
CA SER A 222 -28.74 -40.62 -16.44
C SER A 222 -28.65 -39.97 -15.06
N VAL A 223 -28.42 -38.65 -15.01
CA VAL A 223 -28.35 -37.92 -13.73
C VAL A 223 -29.72 -37.95 -13.06
N VAL A 224 -29.82 -38.63 -11.93
CA VAL A 224 -31.05 -38.71 -11.12
C VAL A 224 -31.02 -37.78 -9.92
N ASN A 225 -29.83 -37.45 -9.42
CA ASN A 225 -29.64 -36.52 -8.31
C ASN A 225 -28.27 -35.83 -8.39
N VAL A 226 -28.17 -34.66 -7.80
CA VAL A 226 -26.91 -33.92 -7.62
C VAL A 226 -26.78 -33.52 -6.16
N ALA A 227 -25.65 -33.88 -5.53
CA ALA A 227 -25.38 -33.56 -4.14
C ALA A 227 -24.02 -32.89 -3.98
N ASP A 228 -23.94 -31.89 -3.11
CA ASP A 228 -22.68 -31.33 -2.66
C ASP A 228 -22.15 -32.18 -1.49
N LEU A 229 -21.04 -32.88 -1.71
CA LEU A 229 -20.37 -33.71 -0.72
C LEU A 229 -19.08 -33.08 -0.18
N THR A 230 -18.79 -31.82 -0.51
CA THR A 230 -17.49 -31.17 -0.25
C THR A 230 -17.03 -31.33 1.20
N SER A 231 -17.94 -31.20 2.17
CA SER A 231 -17.63 -31.30 3.60
C SER A 231 -17.21 -32.70 4.06
N GLN A 232 -17.46 -33.73 3.26
CA GLN A 232 -17.08 -35.11 3.57
C GLN A 232 -15.69 -35.46 3.06
N PHE A 233 -15.11 -34.64 2.18
CA PHE A 233 -13.84 -34.93 1.52
C PHE A 233 -12.72 -34.04 2.06
N THR A 234 -11.53 -34.62 2.15
CA THR A 234 -10.28 -33.90 2.41
C THR A 234 -9.21 -34.36 1.44
N ILE A 235 -8.21 -33.52 1.18
CA ILE A 235 -7.01 -33.95 0.42
C ILE A 235 -6.11 -34.70 1.39
N SER A 236 -6.03 -36.03 1.24
CA SER A 236 -5.30 -36.88 2.18
C SER A 236 -3.84 -37.13 1.76
N ALA A 237 -3.56 -37.06 0.46
CA ALA A 237 -2.24 -37.25 -0.13
C ALA A 237 -2.19 -36.66 -1.54
N ALA A 238 -1.00 -36.64 -2.15
CA ALA A 238 -0.87 -36.37 -3.57
C ALA A 238 -1.77 -37.32 -4.39
N ASN A 239 -2.42 -36.76 -5.41
CA ASN A 239 -3.37 -37.44 -6.28
C ASN A 239 -4.58 -38.06 -5.55
N THR A 240 -4.89 -37.68 -4.31
CA THR A 240 -5.88 -38.38 -3.50
C THR A 240 -6.77 -37.43 -2.70
N ILE A 241 -8.08 -37.60 -2.83
CA ILE A 241 -9.07 -37.11 -1.88
C ILE A 241 -9.65 -38.29 -1.10
N ASN A 242 -10.09 -38.06 0.14
CA ASN A 242 -10.61 -39.10 1.01
C ASN A 242 -11.91 -38.68 1.69
N ASN A 243 -12.89 -39.58 1.69
CA ASN A 243 -14.16 -39.46 2.41
C ASN A 243 -14.40 -40.66 3.34
N THR A 244 -13.38 -41.12 4.06
CA THR A 244 -13.52 -42.23 5.01
C THR A 244 -14.63 -41.93 6.02
N GLY A 245 -15.62 -42.82 6.12
CA GLY A 245 -16.80 -42.63 6.97
C GLY A 245 -17.90 -41.75 6.38
N GLY A 246 -17.71 -41.25 5.15
CA GLY A 246 -18.72 -40.52 4.38
C GLY A 246 -19.60 -41.43 3.51
N SER A 247 -20.28 -40.81 2.55
CA SER A 247 -21.19 -41.47 1.61
C SER A 247 -20.44 -42.39 0.63
N ASP A 248 -21.02 -43.55 0.35
CA ASP A 248 -20.63 -44.38 -0.80
C ASP A 248 -21.14 -43.72 -2.09
N THR A 249 -20.26 -43.56 -3.08
CA THR A 249 -20.56 -42.95 -4.38
C THR A 249 -20.31 -43.93 -5.52
N THR A 250 -20.26 -45.23 -5.23
CA THR A 250 -20.02 -46.29 -6.21
C THR A 250 -21.08 -46.25 -7.30
N GLY A 251 -20.63 -46.25 -8.55
CA GLY A 251 -21.51 -46.13 -9.72
C GLY A 251 -21.66 -44.69 -10.23
N ASP A 252 -21.32 -43.70 -9.42
CA ASP A 252 -21.53 -42.28 -9.74
C ASP A 252 -20.33 -41.62 -10.42
N LYS A 253 -20.47 -40.31 -10.66
CA LYS A 253 -19.37 -39.42 -11.06
C LYS A 253 -19.23 -38.30 -10.05
N LEU A 254 -17.99 -37.93 -9.76
CA LEU A 254 -17.68 -36.80 -8.88
C LEU A 254 -16.98 -35.73 -9.71
N MET A 255 -17.53 -34.52 -9.72
CA MET A 255 -16.82 -33.33 -10.18
C MET A 255 -16.05 -32.75 -9.00
N VAL A 256 -14.74 -32.68 -9.15
CA VAL A 256 -13.82 -32.17 -8.13
C VAL A 256 -13.27 -30.84 -8.61
N ILE A 257 -13.45 -29.80 -7.80
CA ILE A 257 -12.90 -28.46 -8.02
C ILE A 257 -11.90 -28.18 -6.90
N TYR A 258 -10.69 -27.78 -7.25
CA TYR A 258 -9.65 -27.43 -6.28
C TYR A 258 -8.83 -26.24 -6.75
N GLN A 259 -8.31 -25.49 -5.78
CA GLN A 259 -7.33 -24.44 -6.02
C GLN A 259 -5.93 -25.04 -5.90
N ASP A 260 -5.15 -24.94 -6.98
CA ASP A 260 -3.73 -25.25 -6.94
C ASP A 260 -3.00 -24.15 -6.15
N ARG A 261 -2.36 -24.55 -5.05
CA ARG A 261 -1.56 -23.66 -4.19
C ARG A 261 -0.10 -24.04 -4.17
N THR A 262 0.30 -24.99 -5.02
CA THR A 262 1.62 -25.60 -5.04
C THR A 262 2.39 -25.33 -6.34
N ALA A 263 1.74 -24.68 -7.32
CA ALA A 263 2.35 -24.17 -8.55
C ALA A 263 3.27 -22.95 -8.34
#